data_AF-A0A8K1ED96-F1
#
_entry.id   AF-A0A8K1ED96-F1
#
_cell.length_a   1.000
_cell.length_b   1.000
_cell.length_c   1.000
_cell.angle_alpha   90.00
_cell.angle_beta   90.00
_cell.angle_gamma   90.00
#
_symmetry.space_group_name_H-M   'P 1'
#
loop_
_entity.id
_entity.type
_entity.pdbx_description
1 polymer ?
#
loop_
_entity_poly.entity_id
_entity_poly.type
_entity_poly.pdbx_seq_one_letter_code
_entity_poly.pdbx_strand_id
1 'polypeptide(L)' 'YYTFKDFMGFLFMFTILLALVLFSPDLLGDPDNYTPANPLNTPPHIKPE' A
#
# COMPACT_ATOMS: atom_id res chain seq x y z
N TYR A 1 -18.29 -25.96 -3.82
CA TYR A 1 -17.74 -25.80 -2.44
C TYR A 1 -16.52 -24.88 -2.43
N TYR A 2 -15.38 -25.27 -3.02
CA TYR A 2 -14.16 -24.45 -3.01
C TYR A 2 -14.32 -23.09 -3.70
N THR A 3 -14.97 -23.03 -4.86
CA THR A 3 -15.26 -21.76 -5.57
C THR A 3 -15.96 -20.72 -4.69
N PHE A 4 -16.94 -21.16 -3.88
CA PHE A 4 -17.67 -20.25 -2.98
C PHE A 4 -16.82 -19.82 -1.79
N LYS A 5 -16.00 -20.74 -1.24
CA LYS A 5 -15.04 -20.43 -0.18
C LYS A 5 -14.01 -19.41 -0.65
N ASP A 6 -13.47 -19.59 -1.85
CA ASP A 6 -12.44 -18.71 -2.42
C ASP A 6 -13.02 -17.34 -2.75
N PHE A 7 -14.26 -17.27 -3.25
CA PHE A 7 -14.97 -16.01 -3.46
C PHE A 7 -15.18 -15.22 -2.16
N MET A 8 -15.56 -15.90 -1.07
CA MET A 8 -15.69 -15.26 0.23
C MET A 8 -14.35 -14.76 0.76
N GLY A 9 -13.28 -15.52 0.58
CA GLY A 9 -11.92 -15.09 0.91
C GLY A 9 -11.48 -13.87 0.09
N PHE A 10 -11.79 -13.84 -1.20
CA PHE A 10 -11.53 -12.69 -2.07
C PHE A 10 -12.28 -11.44 -1.60
N LEU A 11 -13.58 -11.56 -1.31
CA LEU A 11 -14.37 -10.43 -0.81
C LEU A 11 -13.78 -9.84 0.48
N PHE A 12 -13.35 -10.69 1.41
CA PHE A 12 -12.72 -10.23 2.65
C PHE A 12 -11.37 -9.53 2.41
N MET A 13 -10.52 -10.09 1.54
CA MET A 13 -9.27 -9.43 1.17
C MET A 13 -9.52 -8.08 0.47
N PHE A 14 -10.52 -8.04 -0.42
CA PHE A 14 -10.87 -6.84 -1.17
C PHE A 14 -11.44 -5.73 -0.30
N THR A 15 -12.24 -6.05 0.73
CA THR A 15 -12.74 -5.04 1.67
C THR A 15 -11.62 -4.40 2.48
N ILE A 16 -10.62 -5.17 2.91
CA ILE A 16 -9.43 -4.64 3.60
C ILE A 16 -8.63 -3.74 2.66
N LEU A 17 -8.41 -4.18 1.41
CA LEU A 17 -7.71 -3.38 0.41
C LEU A 17 -8.42 -2.05 0.15
N LEU A 18 -9.74 -2.08 -0.04
CA LEU A 18 -10.53 -0.86 -0.22
C LEU A 18 -10.49 0.05 1.00
N ALA A 19 -10.54 -0.50 2.21
CA ALA A 19 -10.43 0.31 3.42
C ALA A 19 -9.09 1.06 3.48
N LEU A 20 -7.99 0.38 3.13
CA LEU A 20 -6.66 0.99 3.07
C LEU A 20 -6.61 2.10 2.02
N VAL A 21 -7.05 1.83 0.80
CA VAL A 21 -6.98 2.80 -0.31
C VAL A 21 -7.88 4.01 -0.08
N LEU A 22 -9.08 3.81 0.46
CA LEU A 22 -10.08 4.87 0.58
C LEU A 22 -9.92 5.72 1.85
N PHE A 23 -9.44 5.15 2.96
CA PHE A 23 -9.34 5.87 4.24
C PHE A 23 -7.91 6.20 4.65
N SER A 24 -6.91 5.45 4.18
CA SER A 24 -5.52 5.63 4.60
C SER A 24 -4.53 5.29 3.47
N PRO A 25 -4.61 5.99 2.31
CA PRO A 25 -3.87 5.62 1.10
C PRO A 25 -2.35 5.61 1.30
N ASP A 26 -1.84 6.49 2.17
CA ASP A 26 -0.41 6.70 2.37
C ASP A 26 0.15 5.93 3.58
N LEU A 27 -0.68 5.10 4.25
CA LEU A 27 -0.32 4.41 5.49
C LEU A 27 0.89 3.47 5.34
N LEU A 28 1.04 2.86 4.17
CA LEU A 28 2.14 1.95 3.85
C LEU A 28 3.18 2.61 2.91
N GLY A 29 3.07 3.91 2.65
CA GLY A 29 3.98 4.65 1.78
C GLY A 29 5.14 5.30 2.54
N ASP A 30 6.14 5.76 1.78
CA ASP A 30 7.20 6.63 2.29
C ASP A 30 6.96 8.08 1.85
N PRO A 31 6.86 9.05 2.80
CA PRO A 31 6.66 10.45 2.45
C PRO A 31 7.78 11.06 1.60
N ASP A 32 9.01 10.54 1.67
CA ASP A 32 10.13 11.06 0.88
C ASP A 32 9.90 10.87 -0.63
N ASN A 33 9.09 9.87 -1.02
CA ASN A 33 8.75 9.59 -2.42
C ASN A 33 7.79 10.62 -3.07
N TYR A 34 7.20 11.55 -2.30
CA TYR A 34 6.49 12.70 -2.86
C TYR A 34 7.43 13.80 -3.36
N THR A 35 8.72 13.73 -3.00
CA THR A 35 9.74 14.65 -3.53
C THR A 35 10.37 14.08 -4.81
N PRO A 36 10.60 14.90 -5.86
CA PRO A 36 11.27 14.43 -7.06
C PRO A 36 12.69 13.92 -6.76
N ALA A 37 13.08 12.85 -7.44
CA ALA A 37 14.40 12.25 -7.26
C ALA A 37 15.52 13.28 -7.51
N ASN A 38 16.48 13.33 -6.57
CA ASN A 38 17.67 14.18 -6.67
C ASN A 38 18.93 13.31 -6.66
N PRO A 39 19.65 13.16 -7.79
CA PRO A 39 20.84 12.28 -7.86
C PRO A 39 22.02 12.77 -7.01
N LEU A 40 21.98 14.01 -6.51
CA LEU A 40 23.02 14.61 -5.69
C LEU A 40 22.66 14.62 -4.20
N ASN A 41 21.46 14.16 -3.81
CA ASN A 41 21.00 14.17 -2.42
C ASN A 41 20.30 12.85 -2.07
N THR A 42 20.83 12.17 -1.04
CA THR A 42 20.20 10.98 -0.46
C THR A 42 19.36 11.39 0.75
N PRO A 43 18.06 11.01 0.82
CA PRO A 43 17.24 11.31 1.98
C PRO A 43 17.86 10.77 3.28
N PRO A 44 17.79 11.52 4.39
CA PRO A 44 18.44 11.16 5.64
C PRO A 44 17.85 9.91 6.31
N HIS A 45 16.59 9.56 6.00
CA HIS A 45 15.87 8.42 6.58
C HIS A 45 15.51 7.35 5.55
N ILE A 46 16.31 7.21 4.48
CA ILE A 46 16.09 6.25 3.39
C ILE A 46 15.89 4.81 3.91
N LYS A 47 14.84 4.16 3.43
CA LYS A 47 14.48 2.77 3.75
C LYS A 47 13.78 2.10 2.54
N PRO A 48 13.81 0.76 2.46
CA PRO A 48 12.95 0.02 1.53
C PRO A 48 11.46 0.17 1.90
N GLU A 49 10.58 -0.24 0.98
CA GLU A 49 9.14 -0.40 1.25
C GLU A 49 8.83 -1.41 2.35
#